data_AF-A0A2V6J1I6-F1
#
_entry.id   AF-A0A2V6J1I6-F1
#
_cell.length_a   1.000
_cell.length_b   1.000
_cell.length_c   1.000
_cell.angle_alpha   90.00
_cell.angle_beta   90.00
_cell.angle_gamma   90.00
#
_symmetry.space_group_name_H-M   'P 1'
#
loop_
_entity.id
_entity.type
_entity.pdbx_description
1 polymer ?
#
loop_
_entity_poly.entity_id
_entity_poly.type
_entity_poly.pdbx_seq_one_letter_code
_entity_poly.pdbx_strand_id
1 'polypeptide(L)'
;MRFRTTLILFVLGLAIGLFIKFYESKRPNTQEANRRAQNIINFERDKIDGIVIQNADERIELKRTDKKWRLESPVKDLADSSAVENLLFDLEDWKKDTTISAKEIEADKNRLAEYGVAKAKLRLKLQGPSAPPEVFFGNNAALEGKIYVRLENSKDVFLA
;
A
#
# COMPACT_ATOMS: atom_id res chain seq x y z
N MET A 1 -19.44 -57.18 3.23
CA MET A 1 -19.07 -55.80 3.62
C MET A 1 -20.20 -55.19 4.43
N ARG A 2 -19.93 -54.56 5.59
CA ARG A 2 -20.98 -54.00 6.46
C ARG A 2 -21.37 -52.61 5.95
N PHE A 3 -22.36 -52.54 5.05
CA PHE A 3 -22.85 -51.30 4.41
C PHE A 3 -23.10 -50.14 5.40
N ARG A 4 -23.52 -50.46 6.63
CA ARG A 4 -23.72 -49.50 7.72
C ARG A 4 -22.43 -48.77 8.11
N THR A 5 -21.30 -49.47 8.16
CA THR A 5 -20.00 -48.90 8.52
C THR A 5 -19.45 -48.00 7.41
N THR A 6 -19.68 -48.36 6.15
CA THR A 6 -19.30 -47.53 4.99
C THR A 6 -20.09 -46.21 4.95
N LEU A 7 -21.39 -46.24 5.28
CA LEU A 7 -22.24 -45.06 5.27
C LEU A 7 -21.87 -44.10 6.40
N ILE A 8 -21.52 -44.61 7.58
CA ILE A 8 -21.01 -43.81 8.71
C ILE A 8 -19.66 -43.16 8.34
N LEU A 9 -18.74 -43.92 7.73
CA LEU A 9 -17.45 -43.37 7.28
C LEU A 9 -17.63 -42.30 6.21
N PHE A 10 -18.60 -42.46 5.30
CA PHE A 10 -18.89 -41.48 4.26
C PHE A 10 -19.46 -40.18 4.85
N VAL A 11 -20.41 -40.28 5.79
CA VAL A 11 -20.95 -39.11 6.50
C VAL A 11 -19.87 -38.41 7.32
N LEU A 12 -19.01 -39.17 8.00
CA LEU A 12 -17.88 -38.62 8.75
C LEU A 12 -16.88 -37.92 7.81
N GLY A 13 -16.58 -38.51 6.66
CA GLY A 13 -15.72 -37.91 5.64
C GLY A 13 -16.31 -36.61 5.08
N LEU A 14 -17.62 -36.58 4.80
CA LEU A 14 -18.31 -35.36 4.38
C LEU A 14 -18.32 -34.30 5.48
N ALA A 15 -18.54 -34.68 6.74
CA ALA A 15 -18.50 -33.77 7.86
C ALA A 15 -17.10 -33.15 8.04
N ILE A 16 -16.03 -33.95 7.92
CA ILE A 16 -14.65 -33.47 7.95
C ILE A 16 -14.36 -32.57 6.74
N GLY A 17 -14.79 -32.94 5.53
CA GLY A 17 -14.60 -32.12 4.33
C GLY A 17 -15.31 -30.77 4.41
N LEU A 18 -16.54 -30.74 4.93
CA LEU A 18 -17.28 -29.51 5.20
C LEU A 18 -16.64 -28.69 6.31
N PHE A 19 -16.14 -29.35 7.36
CA PHE A 19 -15.42 -28.69 8.46
C PHE A 19 -14.13 -28.03 7.97
N ILE A 20 -13.33 -28.72 7.15
CA ILE A 20 -12.12 -28.17 6.53
C ILE A 20 -12.49 -26.99 5.63
N LYS A 21 -13.47 -27.15 4.72
CA LYS A 21 -13.91 -26.06 3.83
C LYS A 21 -14.37 -24.82 4.61
N PHE A 22 -15.09 -25.02 5.72
CA PHE A 22 -15.58 -23.93 6.56
C PHE A 22 -14.46 -23.26 7.36
N TYR A 23 -13.46 -24.02 7.81
CA TYR A 23 -12.34 -23.50 8.60
C TYR A 23 -11.29 -22.80 7.74
N GLU A 24 -11.06 -23.29 6.52
CA GLU A 24 -10.12 -22.68 5.55
C GLU A 24 -10.68 -21.36 4.99
N SER A 25 -12.00 -21.27 4.76
CA SER A 25 -12.67 -20.07 4.26
C SER A 25 -12.65 -18.87 5.23
N LYS A 26 -12.35 -19.11 6.53
CA LYS A 26 -12.29 -18.07 7.57
C LYS A 26 -10.89 -17.65 7.99
N ARG A 27 -9.83 -18.28 7.47
CA ARG A 27 -8.46 -17.79 7.67
C ARG A 27 -8.11 -16.90 6.48
N PRO A 28 -8.02 -15.56 6.63
CA PRO A 28 -7.42 -14.74 5.58
C PRO A 28 -6.07 -15.35 5.23
N ASN A 29 -5.82 -15.51 3.94
CA ASN A 29 -4.63 -16.16 3.40
C ASN A 29 -3.40 -15.56 4.11
N THR A 30 -2.68 -16.36 4.90
CA THR A 30 -1.58 -15.88 5.76
C THR A 30 -0.54 -15.07 4.95
N GLN A 31 -0.42 -15.36 3.66
CA GLN A 31 0.43 -14.63 2.73
C GLN A 31 -0.04 -13.18 2.47
N GLU A 32 -1.33 -12.92 2.34
CA GLU A 32 -1.86 -11.57 2.10
C GLU A 32 -1.69 -10.69 3.34
N ALA A 33 -1.92 -11.25 4.53
CA ALA A 33 -1.70 -10.55 5.79
C ALA A 33 -0.22 -10.18 5.97
N ASN A 34 0.69 -11.11 5.66
CA ASN A 34 2.13 -10.85 5.72
C ASN A 34 2.58 -9.83 4.67
N ARG A 35 2.04 -9.87 3.44
CA ARG A 35 2.34 -8.90 2.39
C ARG A 35 1.95 -7.49 2.83
N ARG A 36 0.71 -7.32 3.31
CA ARG A 36 0.21 -6.03 3.82
C ARG A 36 1.02 -5.51 5.03
N ALA A 37 1.58 -6.39 5.86
CA ALA A 37 2.41 -5.99 6.99
C ALA A 37 3.78 -5.42 6.57
N GLN A 38 4.30 -5.84 5.41
CA GLN A 38 5.57 -5.36 4.86
C GLN A 38 5.43 -4.10 4.00
N ASN A 39 4.23 -3.79 3.52
CA ASN A 39 3.99 -2.62 2.70
C ASN A 39 4.15 -1.30 3.48
N ILE A 40 4.55 -0.24 2.77
CA ILE A 40 4.63 1.13 3.30
C ILE A 40 3.22 1.71 3.44
N ILE A 41 2.40 1.56 2.40
CA ILE A 41 0.99 1.97 2.39
C ILE A 41 0.10 0.79 2.02
N ASN A 42 -1.10 0.76 2.59
CA ASN A 42 -2.11 -0.23 2.25
C ASN A 42 -3.40 0.50 1.87
N PHE A 43 -3.93 0.19 0.69
CA PHE A 43 -5.13 0.80 0.17
C PHE A 43 -5.80 -0.13 -0.83
N GLU A 44 -7.06 0.16 -1.16
CA GLU A 44 -7.80 -0.57 -2.19
C GLU A 44 -7.77 0.24 -3.48
N ARG A 45 -7.00 -0.23 -4.48
CA ARG A 45 -6.84 0.45 -5.78
C ARG A 45 -8.16 0.82 -6.45
N ASP A 46 -9.16 -0.07 -6.36
CA ASP A 46 -10.49 0.14 -6.96
C ASP A 46 -11.28 1.27 -6.30
N LYS A 47 -10.89 1.65 -5.07
CA LYS A 47 -11.47 2.75 -4.30
C LYS A 47 -10.66 4.04 -4.42
N ILE A 48 -9.63 4.09 -5.26
CA ILE A 48 -8.88 5.32 -5.54
C ILE A 48 -9.52 6.02 -6.74
N ASP A 49 -9.90 7.27 -6.55
CA ASP A 49 -10.49 8.14 -7.57
C ASP A 49 -9.63 9.37 -7.88
N GLY A 50 -8.55 9.61 -7.13
CA GLY A 50 -7.61 10.67 -7.44
C GLY A 50 -6.19 10.39 -6.98
N ILE A 51 -5.23 10.98 -7.70
CA ILE A 51 -3.81 10.93 -7.38
C ILE A 51 -3.27 12.35 -7.52
N VAL A 52 -2.67 12.86 -6.46
CA VAL A 52 -2.02 14.17 -6.44
C VAL A 52 -0.55 13.96 -6.17
N ILE A 53 0.28 14.36 -7.12
CA ILE A 53 1.74 14.37 -6.99
C ILE A 53 2.17 15.83 -6.95
N GLN A 54 2.70 16.24 -5.81
CA GLN A 54 3.23 17.59 -5.62
C GLN A 54 4.74 17.51 -5.62
N ASN A 55 5.39 18.17 -6.56
CA ASN A 55 6.82 18.46 -6.53
C ASN A 55 7.05 19.92 -6.08
N ALA A 56 8.31 20.34 -5.95
CA ALA A 56 8.68 21.69 -5.53
C ALA A 56 8.00 22.79 -6.37
N ASP A 57 7.95 22.60 -7.69
CA ASP A 57 7.49 23.63 -8.64
C ASP A 57 6.23 23.23 -9.41
N GLU A 58 5.85 21.94 -9.38
CA GLU A 58 4.78 21.40 -10.21
C GLU A 58 3.79 20.56 -9.39
N ARG A 59 2.52 20.67 -9.75
CA ARG A 59 1.43 19.87 -9.18
C ARG A 59 0.74 19.09 -10.28
N ILE A 60 0.83 17.78 -10.19
CA ILE A 60 0.17 16.84 -11.08
C ILE A 60 -1.06 16.32 -10.34
N GLU A 61 -2.24 16.50 -10.93
CA GLU A 61 -3.50 16.03 -10.36
C GLU A 61 -4.21 15.16 -11.37
N LEU A 62 -4.44 13.91 -11.01
CA LEU A 62 -5.13 12.91 -11.80
C LEU A 62 -6.44 12.57 -11.12
N LYS A 63 -7.53 12.49 -11.89
CA LYS A 63 -8.85 12.13 -11.40
C LYS A 63 -9.52 11.08 -12.26
N ARG A 64 -10.13 10.10 -11.63
CA ARG A 64 -10.92 9.07 -12.29
C ARG A 64 -12.35 9.57 -12.47
N THR A 65 -12.75 9.78 -13.73
CA THR A 65 -14.11 10.20 -14.10
C THR A 65 -14.62 9.28 -15.19
N ASP A 66 -15.84 8.75 -15.05
CA ASP A 66 -16.46 7.81 -16.00
C ASP A 66 -15.56 6.61 -16.36
N LYS A 67 -14.88 6.05 -15.35
CA LYS A 67 -13.92 4.94 -15.46
C LYS A 67 -12.65 5.25 -16.28
N LYS A 68 -12.41 6.51 -16.64
CA LYS A 68 -11.20 6.96 -17.33
C LYS A 68 -10.40 7.89 -16.43
N TRP A 69 -9.07 7.77 -16.49
CA TRP A 69 -8.18 8.71 -15.82
C TRP A 69 -8.03 9.97 -16.65
N ARG A 70 -8.12 11.13 -15.99
CA ARG A 70 -7.90 12.43 -16.59
C ARG A 70 -6.86 13.18 -15.79
N LEU A 71 -5.98 13.88 -16.49
CA LEU A 71 -5.12 14.89 -15.91
C LEU A 71 -5.95 16.16 -15.74
N GLU A 72 -6.01 16.68 -14.52
CA GLU A 72 -6.68 17.96 -14.19
C GLU A 72 -5.66 19.11 -14.06
N SER A 73 -4.43 18.80 -13.66
CA SER A 73 -3.31 19.74 -13.52
C SER A 73 -2.01 19.07 -13.92
N PRO A 74 -1.06 19.76 -14.58
CA PRO A 74 -1.08 21.20 -14.93
C PRO A 74 -1.93 21.54 -16.15
N VAL A 75 -2.26 20.56 -16.98
CA VAL A 75 -3.12 20.69 -18.16
C VAL A 75 -4.28 19.70 -18.07
N LYS A 76 -5.43 20.08 -18.62
CA LYS A 76 -6.60 19.20 -18.69
C LYS A 76 -6.51 18.30 -19.90
N ASP A 77 -6.25 17.01 -19.69
CA ASP A 77 -6.13 16.04 -20.76
C ASP A 77 -6.55 14.62 -20.31
N LEU A 78 -6.65 13.68 -21.25
CA LEU A 78 -6.78 12.26 -20.95
C LEU A 78 -5.45 11.72 -20.45
N ALA A 79 -5.47 11.07 -19.29
CA ALA A 79 -4.30 10.38 -18.79
C ALA A 79 -4.27 8.95 -19.33
N ASP A 80 -3.07 8.42 -19.53
CA ASP A 80 -2.90 7.01 -19.85
C ASP A 80 -3.38 6.17 -18.66
N SER A 81 -4.51 5.49 -18.85
CA SER A 81 -5.12 4.72 -17.78
C SER A 81 -4.28 3.50 -17.43
N SER A 82 -3.57 2.89 -18.38
CA SER A 82 -2.68 1.77 -18.12
C SER A 82 -1.48 2.21 -17.28
N ALA A 83 -0.91 3.39 -17.57
CA ALA A 83 0.19 3.94 -16.77
C ALA A 83 -0.24 4.25 -15.32
N VAL A 84 -1.44 4.81 -15.13
CA VAL A 84 -1.96 5.11 -13.78
C VAL A 84 -2.25 3.84 -13.00
N GLU A 85 -2.86 2.83 -13.63
CA GLU A 85 -3.14 1.54 -12.95
C GLU A 85 -1.84 0.80 -12.61
N ASN A 86 -0.80 0.86 -13.46
CA ASN A 86 0.52 0.32 -13.14
C ASN A 86 1.16 1.04 -11.95
N LEU A 87 1.08 2.38 -11.90
CA LEU A 87 1.57 3.15 -10.76
C LEU A 87 0.85 2.74 -9.45
N LEU A 88 -0.47 2.58 -9.50
CA LEU A 88 -1.24 2.12 -8.34
C LEU A 88 -0.85 0.69 -7.92
N PHE A 89 -0.56 -0.18 -8.89
CA PHE A 89 -0.09 -1.55 -8.63
C PHE A 89 1.27 -1.54 -7.95
N ASP A 90 2.22 -0.75 -8.44
CA ASP A 90 3.55 -0.63 -7.86
C ASP A 90 3.49 -0.05 -6.44
N LEU A 91 2.62 0.93 -6.21
CA LEU A 91 2.37 1.51 -4.88
C LEU A 91 1.71 0.50 -3.92
N GLU A 92 0.87 -0.41 -4.43
CA GLU A 92 0.25 -1.47 -3.64
C GLU A 92 1.27 -2.56 -3.23
N ASP A 93 2.24 -2.89 -4.09
CA ASP A 93 3.32 -3.85 -3.76
C ASP A 93 4.56 -3.17 -3.15
N TRP A 94 4.47 -1.88 -2.84
CA TRP A 94 5.60 -1.10 -2.34
C TRP A 94 5.97 -1.48 -0.90
N LYS A 95 7.05 -2.25 -0.77
CA LYS A 95 7.57 -2.80 0.48
C LYS A 95 8.54 -1.85 1.16
N LYS A 96 8.49 -1.77 2.48
CA LYS A 96 9.51 -1.07 3.29
C LYS A 96 10.74 -1.97 3.44
N ASP A 97 11.91 -1.43 3.14
CA ASP A 97 13.17 -2.11 3.40
C ASP A 97 13.56 -2.01 4.88
N THR A 98 13.45 -0.81 5.45
CA THR A 98 13.83 -0.55 6.83
C THR A 98 12.89 0.47 7.44
N THR A 99 12.53 0.28 8.70
CA THR A 99 11.75 1.25 9.48
C THR A 99 12.66 1.87 10.52
N ILE A 100 12.83 3.19 10.45
CA ILE A 100 13.52 4.01 11.43
C ILE A 100 12.44 4.54 12.36
N SER A 101 12.45 4.06 13.61
CA SER A 101 11.39 4.40 14.56
C SER A 101 11.51 5.84 15.04
N ALA A 102 10.38 6.45 15.39
CA ALA A 102 10.33 7.79 15.96
C ALA A 102 11.27 7.96 17.17
N LYS A 103 11.51 6.90 17.95
CA LYS A 103 12.44 6.93 19.09
C LYS A 103 13.90 7.12 18.68
N GLU A 104 14.32 6.51 17.57
CA GLU A 104 15.68 6.65 17.03
C GLU A 104 15.90 8.03 16.41
N ILE A 105 14.83 8.66 15.94
CA ILE A 105 14.82 10.02 15.41
C ILE A 105 14.76 11.05 16.54
N GLU A 106 13.99 10.81 17.60
CA GLU A 106 13.90 11.69 18.76
C GLU A 106 15.22 11.71 19.56
N ALA A 107 15.98 10.61 19.52
CA ALA A 107 17.34 10.55 20.08
C ALA A 107 18.33 11.48 19.36
N ASP A 108 18.08 11.80 18.08
CA ASP A 108 18.91 12.73 17.30
C ASP A 108 18.04 13.55 16.33
N LYS A 109 17.60 14.72 16.82
CA LYS A 109 16.71 15.63 16.07
C LYS A 109 17.31 16.13 14.75
N ASN A 110 18.64 16.06 14.56
CA ASN A 110 19.28 16.47 13.32
C ASN A 110 19.03 15.47 12.18
N ARG A 111 18.82 14.18 12.50
CA ARG A 111 18.51 13.13 11.51
C ARG A 111 17.27 13.42 10.69
N LEU A 112 16.23 13.99 11.30
CA LEU A 112 14.99 14.32 10.60
C LEU A 112 15.21 15.38 9.51
N ALA A 113 16.15 16.31 9.74
CA ALA A 113 16.56 17.30 8.76
C ALA A 113 17.49 16.69 7.69
N GLU A 114 18.41 15.81 8.09
CA GLU A 114 19.30 15.07 7.17
C GLU A 114 18.53 14.18 6.20
N TYR A 115 17.47 13.52 6.67
CA TYR A 115 16.60 12.69 5.82
C TYR A 115 15.77 13.51 4.83
N GLY A 116 15.71 14.84 4.95
CA GLY A 116 14.96 15.71 4.02
C GLY A 116 13.44 15.58 4.10
N VAL A 117 12.90 14.65 4.88
CA VAL A 117 11.45 14.39 5.01
C VAL A 117 10.68 15.57 5.62
N ALA A 118 11.32 16.40 6.44
CA ALA A 118 10.71 17.61 7.02
C ALA A 118 10.44 18.72 5.98
N LYS A 119 11.25 18.77 4.92
CA LYS A 119 11.09 19.68 3.77
C LYS A 119 10.90 18.88 2.49
N ALA A 120 10.08 17.83 2.55
CA ALA A 120 9.79 16.98 1.42
C ALA A 120 9.24 17.82 0.25
N LYS A 121 10.05 17.88 -0.82
CA LYS A 121 9.71 18.55 -2.08
C LYS A 121 8.71 17.73 -2.88
N LEU A 122 8.85 16.40 -2.82
CA LEU A 122 7.97 15.46 -3.48
C LEU A 122 6.99 14.86 -2.46
N ARG A 123 5.71 14.94 -2.78
CA ARG A 123 4.61 14.41 -1.98
C ARG A 123 3.62 13.68 -2.87
N LEU A 124 3.13 12.55 -2.39
CA LEU A 124 2.12 11.75 -3.06
C LEU A 124 0.91 11.63 -2.15
N LYS A 125 -0.23 12.07 -2.65
CA LYS A 125 -1.51 11.95 -1.98
C LYS A 125 -2.47 11.19 -2.87
N LEU A 126 -2.96 10.07 -2.37
CA LEU A 126 -4.06 9.34 -3.00
C LEU A 126 -5.38 9.88 -2.45
N GLN A 127 -6.41 9.90 -3.28
CA GLN A 127 -7.74 10.37 -2.94
C GLN A 127 -8.76 9.26 -3.16
N GLY A 128 -9.63 9.09 -2.18
CA GLY A 128 -10.78 8.20 -2.23
C GLY A 128 -11.25 7.72 -0.87
N PRO A 129 -12.37 6.98 -0.81
CA PRO A 129 -13.02 6.57 0.43
C PRO A 129 -12.16 5.69 1.36
N SER A 130 -11.07 5.11 0.85
CA SER A 130 -10.09 4.32 1.63
C SER A 130 -8.65 4.71 1.25
N ALA A 131 -8.43 6.00 1.02
CA ALA A 131 -7.10 6.49 0.68
C ALA A 131 -6.13 6.38 1.87
N PRO A 132 -4.89 5.94 1.62
CA PRO A 132 -3.83 5.92 2.63
C PRO A 132 -3.38 7.36 2.97
N PRO A 133 -2.66 7.53 4.09
CA PRO A 133 -2.07 8.83 4.46
C PRO A 133 -1.14 9.36 3.35
N GLU A 134 -0.97 10.69 3.33
CA GLU A 134 -0.05 11.33 2.39
C GLU A 134 1.39 10.87 2.64
N VAL A 135 2.10 10.62 1.54
CA VAL A 135 3.47 10.12 1.53
C VAL A 135 4.41 11.27 1.21
N PHE A 136 5.37 11.52 2.10
CA PHE A 136 6.41 12.53 1.97
C PHE A 136 7.73 11.86 1.58
N PHE A 137 8.32 12.29 0.47
CA PHE A 137 9.61 11.81 0.00
C PHE A 137 10.71 12.78 0.42
N GLY A 138 11.70 12.25 1.12
CA GLY A 138 12.88 12.95 1.59
C GLY A 138 14.04 12.88 0.60
N ASN A 139 15.25 12.97 1.14
CA ASN A 139 16.49 12.85 0.39
C ASN A 139 16.76 11.38 0.00
N ASN A 140 17.58 11.20 -1.03
CA ASN A 140 18.18 9.89 -1.31
C ASN A 140 19.02 9.46 -0.11
N ALA A 141 18.84 8.20 0.30
CA ALA A 141 19.64 7.64 1.36
C ALA A 141 21.09 7.46 0.91
N ALA A 142 22.00 7.35 1.87
CA ALA A 142 23.40 7.05 1.60
C ALA A 142 23.59 5.65 0.97
N LEU A 143 22.59 4.76 1.07
CA LEU A 143 22.54 3.53 0.30
C LEU A 143 22.08 3.82 -1.13
N GLU A 144 22.86 3.36 -2.11
CA GLU A 144 22.52 3.49 -3.53
C GLU A 144 21.11 2.97 -3.83
N GLY A 145 20.31 3.82 -4.49
CA GLY A 145 18.97 3.48 -4.97
C GLY A 145 17.86 3.56 -3.92
N LYS A 146 18.13 3.96 -2.68
CA LYS A 146 17.10 4.04 -1.63
C LYS A 146 16.69 5.46 -1.30
N ILE A 147 15.42 5.66 -0.92
CA ILE A 147 14.88 6.98 -0.56
C ILE A 147 14.20 6.95 0.81
N TYR A 148 14.35 8.04 1.56
CA TYR A 148 13.62 8.20 2.81
C TYR A 148 12.17 8.62 2.54
N VAL A 149 11.24 7.92 3.17
CA VAL A 149 9.81 8.10 3.00
C VAL A 149 9.17 8.27 4.37
N ARG A 150 8.24 9.21 4.50
CA ARG A 150 7.48 9.41 5.73
C ARG A 150 6.00 9.49 5.42
N LEU A 151 5.17 8.88 6.27
CA LEU A 151 3.71 9.03 6.18
C LEU A 151 3.25 10.17 7.07
N GLU A 152 2.22 10.91 6.65
CA GLU A 152 1.63 12.02 7.40
C GLU A 152 1.17 11.61 8.81
N ASN A 153 0.55 10.43 8.92
CA ASN A 153 0.05 9.91 10.19
C ASN A 153 1.13 9.22 11.06
N SER A 154 2.37 9.11 10.56
CA SER A 154 3.46 8.43 11.25
C SER A 154 4.60 9.38 11.61
N LYS A 155 5.19 9.12 12.77
CA LYS A 155 6.46 9.72 13.18
C LYS A 155 7.66 8.90 12.73
N ASP A 156 7.42 7.69 12.23
CA ASP A 156 8.46 6.81 11.71
C ASP A 156 8.86 7.22 10.30
N VAL A 157 10.12 6.98 9.97
CA VAL A 157 10.67 7.17 8.63
C VAL A 157 10.98 5.79 8.06
N PHE A 158 10.49 5.53 6.87
CA PHE A 158 10.71 4.30 6.13
C PHE A 158 11.81 4.51 5.11
N LEU A 159 12.62 3.49 4.90
CA LEU A 159 13.54 3.40 3.77
C LEU A 159 12.89 2.51 2.72
N ALA A 160 12.86 3.01 1.50
CA ALA A 160 12.21 2.39 0.35
C ALA A 160 13.15 2.33 -0.86
#